data_AF-A0AAU5K6S1-F1
#
_entry.id   AF-A0AAU5K6S1-F1
#
_cell.length_a   1.000
_cell.length_b   1.000
_cell.length_c   1.000
_cell.angle_alpha   90.00
_cell.angle_beta   90.00
_cell.angle_gamma   90.00
#
_symmetry.space_group_name_H-M   'P 1'
#
loop_
_entity.id
_entity.type
_entity.pdbx_description
1 polymer ?
#
loop_
_entity_poly.entity_id
_entity_poly.type
_entity_poly.pdbx_seq_one_letter_code
_entity_poly.pdbx_strand_id
1 'polypeptide(L)'
;MTCADYRLAISARLDGELGAHDALPCAAHARGCTDCAQWLAGARRLRELTRAAAGPSEQRSQLLVNAVLDALGGTSVAHEGS
;
A
#
# COMPACT_ATOMS: atom_id res chain seq x y z
N MET A 1 6.55 -9.80 -20.98
CA MET A 1 6.60 -9.29 -19.60
C MET A 1 7.78 -9.90 -18.89
N THR A 2 8.55 -9.07 -18.21
CA THR A 2 9.64 -9.44 -17.32
C THR A 2 9.10 -9.93 -15.98
N CYS A 3 9.94 -10.54 -15.14
CA CYS A 3 9.56 -10.87 -13.76
C CYS A 3 9.12 -9.62 -12.97
N ALA A 4 9.70 -8.45 -13.25
CA ALA A 4 9.30 -7.19 -12.61
C ALA A 4 7.86 -6.81 -12.97
N ASP A 5 7.49 -6.93 -14.24
CA ASP A 5 6.12 -6.64 -14.71
C ASP A 5 5.10 -7.59 -14.05
N TYR A 6 5.45 -8.88 -13.93
CA TYR A 6 4.59 -9.84 -13.23
C TYR A 6 4.47 -9.55 -11.74
N ARG A 7 5.55 -9.15 -11.06
CA ARG A 7 5.50 -8.76 -9.63
C ARG A 7 4.63 -7.53 -9.43
N LEU A 8 4.71 -6.54 -10.32
CA LEU A 8 3.85 -5.36 -10.29
C LEU A 8 2.37 -5.76 -10.43
N ALA A 9 2.04 -6.57 -11.43
CA ALA A 9 0.67 -7.04 -11.64
C ALA A 9 0.16 -7.93 -10.48
N ILE A 10 1.02 -8.77 -9.90
CA ILE A 10 0.68 -9.54 -8.71
C ILE A 10 0.40 -8.63 -7.50
N SER A 11 1.19 -7.56 -7.31
CA SER A 11 0.97 -6.59 -6.23
C SER A 11 -0.39 -5.92 -6.37
N ALA A 12 -0.65 -5.30 -7.52
CA ALA A 12 -1.93 -4.63 -7.77
C ALA A 12 -3.13 -5.59 -7.60
N ARG A 13 -2.97 -6.89 -7.91
CA ARG A 13 -3.99 -7.89 -7.59
C ARG A 13 -4.17 -8.10 -6.08
N LEU A 14 -3.09 -8.19 -5.30
CA LEU A 14 -3.17 -8.38 -3.84
C LEU A 14 -3.84 -7.19 -3.14
N ASP A 15 -3.68 -6.00 -3.73
CA ASP A 15 -4.26 -4.73 -3.28
C ASP A 15 -5.71 -4.54 -3.77
N GLY A 16 -6.17 -5.39 -4.69
CA GLY A 16 -7.54 -5.35 -5.22
C GLY A 16 -7.74 -4.36 -6.38
N GLU A 17 -6.65 -3.85 -6.95
CA GLU A 17 -6.64 -2.86 -8.04
C GLU A 17 -6.78 -3.52 -9.42
N LEU A 18 -6.59 -4.84 -9.52
CA LEU A 18 -6.74 -5.62 -10.76
C LEU A 18 -7.96 -6.54 -10.72
N GLY A 19 -8.68 -6.59 -11.84
CA GLY A 19 -9.83 -7.48 -12.05
C GLY A 19 -9.44 -8.94 -12.28
N ALA A 20 -10.44 -9.84 -12.27
CA ALA A 20 -10.24 -11.28 -12.38
C ALA A 20 -9.60 -11.72 -13.71
N HIS A 21 -9.80 -10.97 -14.80
CA HIS A 21 -9.28 -11.31 -16.13
C HIS A 21 -7.75 -11.19 -16.23
N ASP A 22 -7.15 -10.21 -15.54
CA ASP A 22 -5.69 -10.00 -15.51
C ASP A 22 -4.98 -10.94 -14.51
N ALA A 23 -5.77 -11.69 -13.74
CA ALA A 23 -5.31 -12.52 -12.64
C ALA A 23 -4.74 -13.87 -13.09
N LEU A 24 -5.19 -14.38 -14.25
CA LEU A 24 -4.81 -15.69 -14.80
C LEU A 24 -3.37 -15.73 -15.32
N PRO A 25 -2.88 -14.75 -16.12
CA PRO A 25 -1.49 -14.73 -16.59
C PRO A 25 -0.47 -14.65 -15.45
N CYS A 26 -0.78 -13.88 -14.40
CA CYS A 26 0.08 -13.72 -13.23
C CYS A 26 0.24 -15.02 -12.44
N ALA A 27 -0.88 -15.73 -12.20
CA ALA A 27 -0.86 -17.00 -11.50
C ALA A 27 -0.15 -18.10 -12.31
N ALA A 28 -0.26 -18.06 -13.64
CA ALA A 28 0.45 -18.98 -14.51
C ALA A 28 1.97 -18.77 -14.46
N HIS A 29 2.43 -17.52 -14.53
CA HIS A 29 3.86 -17.22 -14.44
C HIS A 29 4.46 -17.65 -13.09
N ALA A 30 3.79 -17.34 -11.98
CA ALA A 30 4.28 -17.71 -10.64
C ALA A 30 4.37 -19.24 -10.42
N ARG A 31 3.64 -20.06 -11.19
CA ARG A 31 3.80 -21.53 -11.15
C ARG A 31 5.05 -22.01 -11.87
N GLY A 32 5.50 -21.29 -12.90
CA GLY A 32 6.66 -21.65 -13.72
C GLY A 32 7.97 -20.98 -13.33
N CYS A 33 7.93 -19.95 -12.48
CA CYS A 33 9.10 -19.18 -12.06
C CYS A 33 9.26 -19.23 -10.53
N THR A 34 10.30 -19.92 -10.07
CA THR A 34 10.61 -20.09 -8.63
C THR A 34 10.76 -18.76 -7.90
N ASP A 35 11.43 -17.78 -8.51
CA ASP A 35 11.64 -16.47 -7.87
C ASP A 35 10.33 -15.70 -7.68
N CYS A 36 9.45 -15.74 -8.69
CA CYS A 36 8.13 -15.12 -8.59
C CYS A 36 7.20 -15.89 -7.65
N ALA A 37 7.35 -17.21 -7.52
CA ALA A 37 6.63 -18.01 -6.54
C ALA A 37 7.01 -17.63 -5.10
N GLN A 38 8.32 -17.55 -4.82
CA GLN A 38 8.85 -17.15 -3.51
C GLN A 38 8.46 -15.71 -3.18
N TRP A 39 8.59 -14.81 -4.15
CA TRP A 39 8.18 -13.42 -3.99
C TRP A 39 6.68 -13.30 -3.65
N LEU A 40 5.81 -14.02 -4.37
CA LEU A 40 4.37 -14.04 -4.10
C LEU A 40 4.05 -14.58 -2.70
N ALA A 41 4.73 -15.63 -2.25
CA ALA A 41 4.57 -16.16 -0.90
C ALA A 41 4.96 -15.12 0.17
N GLY A 42 6.08 -14.40 -0.05
CA GLY A 42 6.51 -13.30 0.80
C GLY A 42 5.50 -12.15 0.83
N ALA A 43 5.01 -11.72 -0.33
CA ALA A 43 4.01 -10.65 -0.45
C ALA A 43 2.70 -11.00 0.28
N ARG A 44 2.22 -12.24 0.14
CA ARG A 44 1.05 -12.73 0.89
C ARG A 44 1.28 -12.71 2.39
N ARG A 45 2.43 -13.19 2.85
CA ARG A 45 2.78 -13.17 4.28
C ARG A 45 2.82 -11.75 4.82
N LEU A 46 3.47 -10.83 4.10
CA LEU A 46 3.53 -9.42 4.48
C LEU A 46 2.14 -8.81 4.60
N ARG A 47 1.27 -9.06 3.62
CA ARG A 47 -0.11 -8.57 3.62
C ARG A 47 -0.89 -9.03 4.86
N GLU A 48 -0.78 -10.30 5.23
CA GLU A 48 -1.46 -10.81 6.42
C GLU A 48 -0.88 -10.22 7.72
N LEU A 49 0.45 -10.05 7.81
CA LEU A 49 1.08 -9.39 8.95
C LEU A 49 0.64 -7.93 9.08
N THR A 50 0.59 -7.19 7.97
CA THR A 50 0.15 -5.79 7.96
C THR A 50 -1.33 -5.67 8.34
N ARG A 51 -2.19 -6.58 7.87
CA ARG A 51 -3.62 -6.61 8.25
C ARG A 51 -3.84 -6.92 9.73
N ALA A 52 -3.00 -7.76 10.31
CA ALA A 52 -3.07 -8.12 11.73
C ALA A 52 -2.40 -7.10 12.66
N ALA A 53 -1.66 -6.13 12.12
CA ALA A 53 -0.99 -5.12 12.93
C ALA A 53 -2.01 -4.25 13.68
N ALA A 54 -1.70 -3.89 14.92
CA ALA A 54 -2.57 -3.09 15.80
C ALA A 54 -2.78 -1.62 15.34
N GLY A 55 -2.36 -1.28 14.12
CA GLY A 55 -2.34 0.09 13.61
C GLY A 55 -1.28 0.97 14.29
N PRO A 56 -1.26 2.27 13.98
CA PRO A 56 -0.39 3.24 14.66
C PRO A 56 -0.75 3.36 16.14
N SER A 57 0.26 3.63 16.99
CA SER A 57 0.01 3.91 18.41
C SER A 57 -0.90 5.12 18.60
N GLU A 58 -1.62 5.18 19.72
CA GLU A 58 -2.50 6.31 20.04
C GLU A 58 -1.73 7.64 20.01
N GLN A 59 -0.54 7.69 20.62
CA GLN A 59 0.31 8.88 20.59
C GLN A 59 0.63 9.31 19.15
N ARG A 60 0.95 8.37 18.25
CA ARG A 60 1.24 8.69 16.85
C ARG A 60 0.01 9.19 16.12
N SER A 61 -1.16 8.61 16.39
CA SER A 61 -2.44 9.04 15.85
C SER A 61 -2.80 10.46 16.30
N GLN A 62 -2.62 10.78 17.59
CA GLN A 62 -2.86 12.12 18.14
C GLN A 62 -1.94 13.17 17.49
N LEU A 63 -0.65 12.86 17.32
CA LEU A 63 0.29 13.76 16.65
C LEU A 63 -0.14 14.05 15.19
N LEU A 64 -0.60 13.04 14.46
CA LEU A 64 -1.09 13.21 13.09
C LEU A 64 -2.36 14.06 13.03
N VAL A 65 -3.32 13.83 13.94
CA VAL A 65 -4.55 14.61 14.00
C VAL A 65 -4.25 16.08 14.30
N ASN A 66 -3.41 16.35 15.30
CA ASN A 66 -3.04 17.72 15.64
C ASN A 66 -2.35 18.44 14.49
N ALA A 67 -1.42 17.76 13.80
CA ALA A 67 -0.75 18.34 12.62
C ALA A 67 -1.73 18.70 11.49
N VAL A 68 -2.76 17.88 11.26
CA VAL A 68 -3.81 18.19 10.28
C VAL A 68 -4.66 19.36 10.74
N LEU A 69 -5.04 19.42 12.02
CA LEU A 69 -5.81 20.54 12.57
C LEU A 69 -5.03 21.86 12.48
N ASP A 70 -3.73 21.86 12.78
CA ASP A 70 -2.87 23.03 12.67
C ASP A 70 -2.76 23.50 11.21
N ALA A 71 -2.61 22.57 10.26
CA ALA A 71 -2.58 22.89 8.84
C ALA A 71 -3.89 23.50 8.33
N LEU A 72 -5.04 23.04 8.84
CA LEU A 72 -6.36 23.56 8.51
C LEU A 72 -6.68 24.89 9.24
N GLY A 73 -6.13 25.09 10.45
CA GLY A 73 -6.29 26.30 11.24
C GLY A 73 -5.33 27.44 10.85
N GLY A 74 -4.19 27.11 10.23
CA GLY A 74 -3.16 28.06 9.81
C GLY A 74 -3.50 28.91 8.58
N THR A 75 -4.65 28.71 7.93
CA THR A 75 -5.10 29.51 6.77
C THR A 75 -5.77 30.84 7.12
N SER A 76 -5.66 31.33 8.37
CA SER A 76 -6.28 32.61 8.77
C SER A 76 -5.33 33.52 9.56
N VAL A 77 -4.26 34.00 8.93
CA VAL A 77 -3.76 35.38 9.18
C VAL A 77 -3.10 35.91 7.89
N ALA A 78 -3.90 36.42 6.96
CA ALA A 78 -3.41 37.46 6.05
C ALA A 78 -3.39 38.76 6.87
N HIS A 79 -2.21 39.15 7.31
CA HIS A 79 -1.98 40.41 8.02
C HIS A 79 -1.95 41.54 6.98
N GLU A 80 -3.11 42.17 6.73
CA GLU A 80 -3.17 43.51 6.16
C GLU A 80 -3.03 44.54 7.28
N GLY A 81 -2.20 45.56 7.07
CA GLY A 81 -2.15 46.74 7.93
C GLY A 81 -0.76 47.35 8.06
N SER A 82 -0.33 48.08 7.02
CA SER A 82 0.66 49.16 7.13
C SER A 82 -0.04 50.46 7.50
#